data_AF-A0A3D9PW39-F1
#
_entry.id   AF-A0A3D9PW39-F1
#
_cell.length_a   1.000
_cell.length_b   1.000
_cell.length_c   1.000
_cell.angle_alpha   90.00
_cell.angle_beta   90.00
_cell.angle_gamma   90.00
#
_symmetry.space_group_name_H-M   'P 1'
#
loop_
_entity.id
_entity.type
_entity.pdbx_description
1 polymer ?
#
loop_
_entity_poly.entity_id
_entity_poly.type
_entity_poly.pdbx_seq_one_letter_code
_entity_poly.pdbx_strand_id
1 'polypeptide(L)'
;MSKVIIGMEPTGHYWWNLANWLTHKGLQVVLVNPATTKRNKENRDNCQSKSDPEDALVIADVVSRGFYYEHTKQTHVFQRLRTLMSDREFWVTNSVRLQNRIIRWLDIRFPEYSSVFKDWTCKRSMATLKELPTPQDLAGRSTPEIISMWRKHMQRAGGTTGIQKAAELLAQARRSVGDITALTEAKQDFVRLITEFERIMDMLADIEKQLRVVCTWASVTAKSRS
;
A
#
# COMPACT_ATOMS: atom_id res chain seq x y z
N MET A 1 -21.12 -29.20 35.19
CA MET A 1 -19.95 -28.35 34.88
C MET A 1 -20.48 -27.05 34.27
N SER A 2 -20.14 -25.90 34.84
CA SER A 2 -20.51 -24.59 34.29
C SER A 2 -19.76 -24.37 32.97
N LYS A 3 -20.50 -24.17 31.87
CA LYS A 3 -19.91 -23.87 30.56
C LYS A 3 -19.52 -22.39 30.55
N VAL A 4 -18.22 -22.10 30.60
CA VAL A 4 -17.71 -20.72 30.57
C VAL A 4 -17.56 -20.27 29.12
N ILE A 5 -18.20 -19.14 28.77
CA ILE A 5 -18.10 -18.49 27.46
C ILE A 5 -17.35 -17.17 27.64
N ILE A 6 -16.32 -16.94 26.83
CA ILE A 6 -15.52 -15.71 26.86
C ILE A 6 -15.92 -14.84 25.67
N GLY A 7 -16.59 -13.73 25.96
CA GLY A 7 -17.02 -12.73 24.96
C GLY A 7 -15.96 -11.66 24.73
N MET A 8 -15.74 -11.28 23.47
CA MET A 8 -14.86 -10.19 23.08
C MET A 8 -15.47 -9.33 21.97
N GLU A 9 -15.21 -8.03 22.00
CA GLU A 9 -15.50 -7.14 20.88
C GLU A 9 -14.24 -6.99 20.01
N PRO A 10 -14.30 -7.27 18.69
CA PRO A 10 -13.15 -7.18 17.81
C PRO A 10 -12.90 -5.73 17.38
N THR A 11 -12.36 -4.93 18.30
CA THR A 11 -11.98 -3.54 18.04
C THR A 11 -10.46 -3.42 17.96
N GLY A 12 -9.96 -3.07 16.77
CA GLY A 12 -8.52 -3.06 16.49
C GLY A 12 -7.89 -4.46 16.55
N HIS A 13 -6.69 -4.56 17.12
CA HIS A 13 -5.88 -5.79 17.14
C HIS A 13 -5.77 -6.45 18.52
N TYR A 14 -6.16 -5.77 19.60
CA TYR A 14 -5.90 -6.20 20.98
C TYR A 14 -6.56 -7.52 21.37
N TRP A 15 -7.74 -7.82 20.82
CA TRP A 15 -8.47 -9.06 21.06
C TRP A 15 -7.78 -10.30 20.45
N TRP A 16 -7.01 -10.13 19.37
CA TRP A 16 -6.55 -11.23 18.52
C TRP A 16 -5.68 -12.25 19.25
N ASN A 17 -4.67 -11.77 19.97
CA ASN A 17 -3.71 -12.63 20.67
C ASN A 17 -4.38 -13.38 21.81
N LEU A 18 -5.21 -12.69 22.59
CA LEU A 18 -5.91 -13.30 23.73
C LEU A 18 -6.95 -14.32 23.25
N ALA A 19 -7.73 -14.00 22.22
CA ALA A 19 -8.69 -14.93 21.60
C ALA A 19 -7.99 -16.20 21.12
N ASN A 20 -6.86 -16.07 20.42
CA ASN A 20 -6.09 -17.22 19.95
C ASN A 20 -5.51 -18.05 21.10
N TRP A 21 -4.97 -17.43 22.15
CA TRP A 21 -4.41 -18.13 23.31
C TRP A 21 -5.49 -18.91 24.06
N LEU A 22 -6.63 -18.28 24.35
CA LEU A 22 -7.77 -18.92 25.02
C LEU A 22 -8.34 -20.08 24.20
N THR A 23 -8.48 -19.90 22.89
CA THR A 23 -8.93 -20.97 21.98
C THR A 23 -7.95 -22.15 21.96
N HIS A 24 -6.63 -21.90 22.00
CA HIS A 24 -5.63 -22.97 22.11
C HIS A 24 -5.68 -23.72 23.44
N LYS A 25 -6.18 -23.09 24.51
CA LYS A 25 -6.44 -23.74 25.80
C LYS A 25 -7.77 -24.53 25.82
N GLY A 26 -8.51 -24.56 24.71
CA GLY A 26 -9.78 -25.26 24.60
C GLY A 26 -10.97 -24.50 25.20
N LEU A 27 -10.81 -23.20 25.48
CA LEU A 27 -11.88 -22.35 25.99
C LEU A 27 -12.76 -21.83 24.86
N GLN A 28 -14.06 -21.73 25.10
CA GLN A 28 -15.00 -21.18 24.12
C GLN A 28 -14.88 -19.66 24.06
N VAL A 29 -14.37 -19.14 22.93
CA VAL A 29 -14.27 -17.71 22.66
C VAL A 29 -15.31 -17.31 21.62
N VAL A 30 -16.06 -16.25 21.91
CA VAL A 30 -17.08 -15.69 21.02
C VAL A 30 -16.82 -14.22 20.78
N LEU A 31 -17.14 -13.77 19.58
CA LEU A 31 -16.99 -12.39 19.15
C LEU A 31 -18.35 -11.72 19.05
N VAL A 32 -18.40 -10.47 19.48
CA VAL A 32 -19.61 -9.64 19.46
C VAL A 32 -19.42 -8.55 18.41
N ASN A 33 -20.42 -8.32 17.56
CA ASN A 33 -20.34 -7.25 16.57
C ASN A 33 -20.31 -5.87 17.27
N PRO A 34 -19.31 -5.00 17.03
CA PRO A 34 -19.21 -3.67 17.64
C PRO A 34 -20.44 -2.76 17.41
N ALA A 35 -21.19 -2.98 16.34
CA ALA A 35 -22.44 -2.25 16.10
C ALA A 35 -23.55 -2.66 17.08
N THR A 36 -23.52 -3.90 17.58
CA THR A 36 -24.53 -4.44 18.51
C THR A 36 -24.28 -3.95 19.92
N THR A 37 -23.02 -3.96 20.37
CA THR A 37 -22.60 -3.38 21.65
C THR A 37 -22.87 -1.89 21.70
N LYS A 38 -22.61 -1.14 20.63
CA LYS A 38 -22.91 0.30 20.54
C LYS A 38 -24.41 0.59 20.72
N ARG A 39 -25.29 -0.12 20.01
CA ARG A 39 -26.75 0.03 20.16
C ARG A 39 -27.24 -0.34 21.56
N ASN A 40 -26.66 -1.36 22.18
CA ASN A 40 -27.01 -1.75 23.55
C ASN A 40 -26.50 -0.75 24.60
N LYS A 41 -25.35 -0.11 24.37
CA LYS A 41 -24.89 1.03 25.19
C LYS A 41 -25.88 2.19 25.09
N GLU A 42 -26.28 2.58 23.88
CA GLU A 42 -27.26 3.66 23.66
C GLU A 42 -28.62 3.41 24.34
N ASN A 43 -29.03 2.15 24.48
CA ASN A 43 -30.27 1.77 25.17
C ASN A 43 -30.13 1.65 26.70
N ARG A 44 -28.91 1.46 27.23
CA ARG A 44 -28.62 1.30 28.67
C ARG A 44 -28.17 2.60 29.32
N ASP A 45 -27.40 3.41 28.61
CA ASP A 45 -26.79 4.62 29.13
C ASP A 45 -27.67 5.85 28.90
N ASN A 46 -28.11 6.44 30.00
CA ASN A 46 -28.51 7.84 30.07
C ASN A 46 -27.34 8.76 30.48
N CYS A 47 -26.10 8.24 30.51
CA CYS A 47 -24.90 8.96 30.97
C CYS A 47 -23.68 8.69 30.08
N GLN A 48 -22.83 9.69 29.85
CA GLN A 48 -21.69 9.67 28.93
C GLN A 48 -20.37 9.19 29.56
N SER A 49 -20.38 8.37 30.62
CA SER A 49 -19.14 7.83 31.19
C SER A 49 -18.71 6.57 30.43
N LYS A 50 -17.52 6.57 29.84
CA LYS A 50 -16.90 5.38 29.26
C LYS A 50 -16.02 4.72 30.32
N SER A 51 -16.40 3.54 30.83
CA SER A 51 -15.53 2.74 31.71
C SER A 51 -15.42 1.29 31.23
N ASP A 52 -14.22 0.69 31.36
CA ASP A 52 -13.96 -0.70 30.95
C ASP A 52 -14.89 -1.73 31.64
N PRO A 53 -15.28 -1.59 32.92
CA PRO A 53 -16.25 -2.49 33.56
C PRO A 53 -17.65 -2.42 32.94
N GLU A 54 -18.12 -1.24 32.56
CA GLU A 54 -19.41 -1.06 31.89
C GLU A 54 -19.39 -1.71 30.50
N ASP A 55 -18.29 -1.53 29.76
CA ASP A 55 -18.07 -2.15 28.46
C ASP A 55 -18.08 -3.68 28.55
N ALA A 56 -17.43 -4.26 29.56
CA ALA A 56 -17.45 -5.69 29.82
C ALA A 56 -18.86 -6.21 30.16
N LEU A 57 -19.63 -5.44 30.93
CA LEU A 57 -21.00 -5.79 31.30
C LEU A 57 -21.96 -5.75 30.09
N VAL A 58 -21.76 -4.81 29.17
CA VAL A 58 -22.50 -4.77 27.90
C VAL A 58 -22.16 -5.97 27.03
N ILE A 59 -20.87 -6.30 26.87
CA ILE A 59 -20.43 -7.48 26.11
C ILE A 59 -21.03 -8.75 26.71
N ALA A 60 -21.00 -8.90 28.03
CA ALA A 60 -21.58 -10.05 28.73
C ALA A 60 -23.09 -10.18 28.51
N ASP A 61 -23.84 -9.06 28.53
CA ASP A 61 -25.29 -9.04 28.25
C ASP A 61 -25.61 -9.39 26.79
N VAL A 62 -24.80 -8.90 25.84
CA VAL A 62 -24.99 -9.24 24.41
C VAL A 62 -24.72 -10.74 24.19
N VAL A 63 -23.69 -11.28 24.83
CA VAL A 63 -23.35 -12.71 24.76
C VAL A 63 -24.42 -13.58 25.43
N SER A 64 -24.93 -13.19 26.60
CA SER A 64 -25.97 -13.96 27.32
C SER A 64 -27.26 -14.09 26.52
N ARG A 65 -27.56 -13.08 25.68
CA ARG A 65 -28.71 -13.06 24.76
C ARG A 65 -28.45 -13.82 23.45
N GLY A 66 -27.25 -14.38 23.25
CA GLY A 66 -26.91 -15.14 22.05
C GLY A 66 -26.51 -14.31 20.83
N PHE A 67 -26.33 -12.99 20.97
CA PHE A 67 -25.93 -12.10 19.88
C PHE A 67 -24.41 -12.10 19.68
N TYR A 68 -23.85 -13.27 19.39
CA TYR A 68 -22.43 -13.46 19.14
C TYR A 68 -22.20 -14.39 17.95
N TYR A 69 -20.96 -14.43 17.45
CA TYR A 69 -20.49 -15.45 16.52
C TYR A 69 -19.24 -16.12 17.10
N GLU A 70 -19.02 -17.40 16.77
CA GLU A 70 -17.88 -18.12 17.30
C GLU A 70 -16.55 -17.59 16.72
N HIS A 71 -15.53 -17.45 17.57
CA HIS A 71 -14.18 -17.23 17.09
C HIS A 71 -13.65 -18.54 16.51
N THR A 72 -13.77 -18.71 15.20
CA THR A 72 -13.21 -19.89 14.54
C THR A 72 -11.70 -19.73 14.36
N LYS A 73 -10.95 -20.77 14.73
CA LYS A 73 -9.52 -20.87 14.40
C LYS A 73 -9.36 -20.80 12.88
N GLN A 74 -8.84 -19.67 12.40
CA GLN A 74 -8.56 -19.50 10.98
C GLN A 74 -7.54 -20.53 10.52
N THR A 75 -7.70 -21.03 9.30
CA THR A 75 -6.70 -21.92 8.70
C THR A 75 -5.37 -21.18 8.55
N HIS A 76 -4.26 -21.90 8.68
CA HIS A 76 -2.92 -21.32 8.50
C HIS A 76 -2.79 -20.61 7.14
N VAL A 77 -3.42 -21.13 6.08
CA VAL A 77 -3.47 -20.52 4.75
C VAL A 77 -4.18 -19.16 4.78
N PHE A 78 -5.35 -19.08 5.41
CA PHE A 78 -6.11 -17.83 5.51
C PHE A 78 -5.38 -16.76 6.34
N GLN A 79 -4.73 -17.16 7.45
CA GLN A 79 -3.92 -16.26 8.25
C GLN A 79 -2.76 -15.66 7.43
N ARG A 80 -2.05 -16.50 6.67
CA ARG A 80 -0.98 -16.03 5.77
C ARG A 80 -1.48 -15.05 4.72
N LEU A 81 -2.61 -15.35 4.07
CA LEU A 81 -3.22 -14.46 3.09
C LEU A 81 -3.58 -13.11 3.71
N ARG A 82 -4.21 -13.10 4.89
CA ARG A 82 -4.60 -11.90 5.60
C ARG A 82 -3.40 -11.02 5.94
N THR A 83 -2.30 -11.62 6.44
CA THR A 83 -1.07 -10.89 6.73
C THR A 83 -0.48 -10.26 5.47
N LEU A 84 -0.27 -11.03 4.41
CA LEU A 84 0.28 -10.53 3.15
C LEU A 84 -0.60 -9.44 2.51
N MET A 85 -1.92 -9.57 2.63
CA MET A 85 -2.84 -8.56 2.10
C MET A 85 -2.78 -7.25 2.87
N SER A 86 -2.73 -7.32 4.21
CA SER A 86 -2.53 -6.15 5.07
C SER A 86 -1.21 -5.44 4.74
N ASP A 87 -0.13 -6.20 4.57
CA ASP A 87 1.19 -5.64 4.21
C ASP A 87 1.15 -4.98 2.83
N ARG A 88 0.48 -5.60 1.85
CA ARG A 88 0.30 -5.03 0.51
C ARG A 88 -0.46 -3.70 0.57
N GLU A 89 -1.57 -3.64 1.30
CA GLU A 89 -2.37 -2.41 1.44
C GLU A 89 -1.57 -1.25 2.03
N PHE A 90 -0.75 -1.52 3.04
CA PHE A 90 0.15 -0.54 3.63
C PHE A 90 1.13 0.03 2.60
N TRP A 91 1.80 -0.85 1.84
CA TRP A 91 2.79 -0.42 0.85
C TRP A 91 2.18 0.23 -0.39
N VAL A 92 0.98 -0.18 -0.83
CA VAL A 92 0.22 0.52 -1.88
C VAL A 92 -0.14 1.94 -1.43
N THR A 93 -0.60 2.10 -0.19
CA THR A 93 -0.92 3.44 0.35
C THR A 93 0.33 4.33 0.38
N ASN A 94 1.46 3.79 0.82
CA ASN A 94 2.73 4.52 0.84
C ASN A 94 3.24 4.84 -0.58
N SER A 95 3.08 3.93 -1.54
CA SER A 95 3.49 4.19 -2.92
C SER A 95 2.69 5.35 -3.51
N VAL A 96 1.37 5.40 -3.30
CA VAL A 96 0.53 6.52 -3.78
C VAL A 96 0.99 7.86 -3.18
N ARG A 97 1.26 7.90 -1.86
CA ARG A 97 1.78 9.12 -1.20
C ARG A 97 3.10 9.58 -1.81
N LEU A 98 3.99 8.64 -2.10
CA LEU A 98 5.30 8.93 -2.68
C LEU A 98 5.20 9.39 -4.14
N GLN A 99 4.33 8.73 -4.94
CA GLN A 99 4.04 9.14 -6.31
C GLN A 99 3.50 10.58 -6.35
N ASN A 100 2.59 10.94 -5.44
CA ASN A 100 2.08 12.31 -5.36
C ASN A 100 3.19 13.33 -5.04
N ARG A 101 4.17 12.96 -4.22
CA ARG A 101 5.33 13.82 -3.94
C ARG A 101 6.26 13.96 -5.17
N ILE A 102 6.46 12.89 -5.94
CA ILE A 102 7.21 12.91 -7.19
C ILE A 102 6.49 13.77 -8.24
N ILE A 103 5.18 13.60 -8.42
CA ILE A 103 4.36 14.39 -9.34
C ILE A 103 4.44 15.87 -8.97
N ARG A 104 4.24 16.21 -7.69
CA ARG A 104 4.40 17.59 -7.22
C ARG A 104 5.80 18.14 -7.50
N TRP A 105 6.84 17.33 -7.34
CA TRP A 105 8.20 17.76 -7.67
C TRP A 105 8.32 18.08 -9.16
N LEU A 106 7.77 17.23 -10.04
CA LEU A 106 7.73 17.47 -11.48
C LEU A 106 6.92 18.72 -11.83
N ASP A 107 5.76 18.93 -11.22
CA ASP A 107 4.93 20.12 -11.46
C ASP A 107 5.68 21.43 -11.11
N ILE A 108 6.54 21.39 -10.09
CA ILE A 108 7.33 22.55 -9.68
C ILE A 108 8.57 22.71 -10.57
N ARG A 109 9.28 21.63 -10.89
CA ARG A 109 10.63 21.66 -11.49
C ARG A 109 10.65 21.45 -12.99
N PHE A 110 9.66 20.78 -13.55
CA PHE A 110 9.50 20.48 -14.97
C PHE A 110 8.02 20.25 -15.35
N PRO A 111 7.15 21.28 -15.23
CA PRO A 111 5.70 21.13 -15.40
C PRO A 111 5.27 20.57 -16.77
N GLU A 112 6.06 20.76 -17.82
CA GLU A 112 5.79 20.26 -19.17
C GLU A 112 6.08 18.77 -19.33
N TYR A 113 6.70 18.11 -18.34
CA TYR A 113 7.16 16.73 -18.44
C TYR A 113 6.05 15.74 -18.79
N SER A 114 4.86 15.92 -18.19
CA SER A 114 3.69 15.06 -18.40
C SER A 114 3.14 15.11 -19.84
N SER A 115 3.43 16.19 -20.58
CA SER A 115 3.10 16.29 -22.01
C SER A 115 3.91 15.31 -22.87
N VAL A 116 5.13 14.99 -22.42
CA VAL A 116 6.02 14.01 -23.07
C VAL A 116 5.73 12.62 -22.54
N PHE A 117 5.62 12.47 -21.22
CA PHE A 117 5.37 11.18 -20.56
C PHE A 117 4.10 11.25 -19.73
N LYS A 118 2.96 10.87 -20.35
CA LYS A 118 1.67 10.75 -19.65
C LYS A 118 1.76 9.82 -18.43
N ASP A 119 2.49 8.72 -18.61
CA ASP A 119 2.89 7.82 -17.53
C ASP A 119 4.37 8.06 -17.22
N TRP A 120 4.64 8.75 -16.11
CA TRP A 120 6.02 9.02 -15.67
C TRP A 120 6.71 7.77 -15.12
N THR A 121 5.97 6.71 -14.79
CA THR A 121 6.54 5.44 -14.28
C THR A 121 7.05 4.54 -15.40
N CYS A 122 6.77 4.87 -16.67
CA CYS A 122 7.25 4.08 -17.79
C CYS A 122 8.79 4.04 -17.83
N LYS A 123 9.35 2.93 -18.31
CA LYS A 123 10.81 2.67 -18.28
C LYS A 123 11.67 3.80 -18.85
N ARG A 124 11.17 4.50 -19.88
CA ARG A 124 11.88 5.59 -20.55
C ARG A 124 11.89 6.86 -19.71
N SER A 125 10.73 7.19 -19.14
CA SER A 125 10.61 8.29 -18.20
C SER A 125 11.49 8.05 -16.97
N MET A 126 11.41 6.87 -16.35
CA MET A 126 12.27 6.51 -15.22
C MET A 126 13.76 6.62 -15.54
N ALA A 127 14.20 6.15 -16.71
CA ALA A 127 15.58 6.31 -17.15
C ALA A 127 15.99 7.79 -17.26
N THR A 128 15.11 8.64 -17.83
CA THR A 128 15.31 10.09 -17.87
C THR A 128 15.37 10.69 -16.47
N LEU A 129 14.41 10.40 -15.59
CA LEU A 129 14.32 10.97 -14.25
C LEU A 129 15.50 10.59 -13.35
N LYS A 130 16.13 9.44 -13.59
CA LYS A 130 17.32 9.02 -12.84
C LYS A 130 18.59 9.76 -13.23
N GLU A 131 18.77 10.07 -14.51
CA GLU A 131 20.01 10.70 -15.00
C GLU A 131 19.88 12.21 -15.25
N LEU A 132 18.74 12.65 -15.79
CA LEU A 132 18.49 14.01 -16.26
C LEU A 132 17.09 14.49 -15.82
N PRO A 133 16.84 14.66 -14.50
CA PRO A 133 15.51 14.97 -13.96
C PRO A 133 15.01 16.39 -14.27
N THR A 134 15.90 17.33 -14.61
CA THR A 134 15.53 18.75 -14.79
C THR A 134 15.71 19.23 -16.23
N PRO A 135 15.00 20.30 -16.62
CA PRO A 135 15.22 20.95 -17.92
C PRO A 135 16.68 21.34 -18.15
N GLN A 136 17.38 21.78 -17.09
CA GLN A 136 18.79 22.19 -17.15
C GLN A 136 19.73 21.01 -17.43
N ASP A 137 19.40 19.79 -16.99
CA ASP A 137 20.19 18.59 -17.31
C ASP A 137 20.06 18.20 -18.79
N LEU A 138 18.93 18.57 -19.40
CA LEU A 138 18.59 18.33 -20.80
C LEU A 138 19.08 19.46 -21.72
N ALA A 139 19.40 20.63 -21.16
CA ALA A 139 19.91 21.77 -21.92
C ALA A 139 21.23 21.40 -22.61
N GLY A 140 21.35 21.74 -23.89
CA GLY A 140 22.54 21.44 -24.69
C GLY A 140 22.69 19.98 -25.14
N ARG A 141 21.80 19.08 -24.72
CA ARG A 141 21.79 17.68 -25.19
C ARG A 141 21.14 17.56 -26.57
N SER A 142 21.62 16.57 -27.33
CA SER A 142 21.09 16.17 -28.62
C SER A 142 20.21 14.92 -28.51
N THR A 143 19.32 14.71 -29.48
CA THR A 143 18.46 13.51 -29.52
C THR A 143 19.27 12.19 -29.50
N PRO A 144 20.38 12.06 -30.24
CA PRO A 144 21.23 10.87 -30.16
C PRO A 144 21.83 10.62 -28.76
N GLU A 145 22.22 11.67 -28.02
CA GLU A 145 22.72 11.53 -26.64
C GLU A 145 21.64 10.99 -25.69
N ILE A 146 20.41 11.51 -25.78
CA ILE A 146 19.28 11.03 -24.97
C ILE A 146 18.99 9.55 -25.27
N ILE A 147 18.99 9.17 -26.55
CA ILE A 147 18.81 7.76 -26.95
C ILE A 147 19.94 6.89 -26.42
N SER A 148 21.19 7.37 -26.48
CA SER A 148 22.35 6.66 -25.94
C SER A 148 22.23 6.45 -24.43
N MET A 149 21.79 7.47 -23.68
CA MET A 149 21.50 7.36 -22.26
C MET A 149 20.43 6.29 -22.00
N TRP A 150 19.30 6.30 -22.73
CA TRP A 150 18.26 5.29 -22.57
C TRP A 150 18.75 3.87 -22.88
N ARG A 151 19.70 3.68 -23.80
CA ARG A 151 20.26 2.34 -24.10
C ARG A 151 20.92 1.67 -22.89
N LYS A 152 21.39 2.43 -21.91
CA LYS A 152 21.92 1.88 -20.63
C LYS A 152 20.84 1.16 -19.82
N HIS A 153 19.57 1.55 -19.99
CA HIS A 153 18.43 1.08 -19.19
C HIS A 153 17.44 0.22 -20.00
N MET A 154 17.52 0.22 -21.34
CA MET A 154 16.62 -0.55 -22.19
C MET A 154 17.21 -0.91 -23.56
N GLN A 155 16.82 -2.09 -24.06
CA GLN A 155 17.29 -2.61 -25.35
C GLN A 155 16.74 -1.82 -26.55
N ARG A 156 15.46 -1.46 -26.55
CA ARG A 156 14.77 -0.80 -27.69
C ARG A 156 14.59 0.70 -27.45
N ALA A 157 15.69 1.43 -27.32
CA ALA A 157 15.67 2.86 -27.00
C ALA A 157 15.44 3.78 -28.21
N GLY A 158 15.98 3.43 -29.39
CA GLY A 158 16.10 4.32 -30.56
C GLY A 158 15.12 4.06 -31.71
N GLY A 159 14.00 3.36 -31.47
CA GLY A 159 12.94 3.24 -32.48
C GLY A 159 12.22 4.58 -32.70
N THR A 160 11.30 4.66 -33.67
CA THR A 160 10.56 5.87 -34.05
C THR A 160 9.96 6.61 -32.84
N THR A 161 9.29 5.88 -31.95
CA THR A 161 8.71 6.45 -30.71
C THR A 161 9.78 7.00 -29.76
N GLY A 162 10.95 6.36 -29.69
CA GLY A 162 12.06 6.83 -28.86
C GLY A 162 12.62 8.15 -29.39
N ILE A 163 12.91 8.21 -30.70
CA ILE A 163 13.39 9.42 -31.37
C ILE A 163 12.39 10.57 -31.17
N GLN A 164 11.11 10.31 -31.40
CA GLN A 164 10.05 11.29 -31.18
C GLN A 164 10.02 11.78 -29.72
N LYS A 165 10.03 10.87 -28.74
CA LYS A 165 10.01 11.25 -27.32
C LYS A 165 11.24 12.03 -26.90
N ALA A 166 12.42 11.72 -27.43
CA ALA A 166 13.64 12.46 -27.14
C ALA A 166 13.60 13.87 -27.71
N ALA A 167 13.11 14.03 -28.95
CA ALA A 167 12.92 15.34 -29.56
C ALA A 167 11.87 16.17 -28.80
N GLU A 168 10.73 15.58 -28.45
CA GLU A 168 9.69 16.21 -27.63
C GLU A 168 10.23 16.64 -26.26
N LEU A 169 10.98 15.76 -25.58
CA LEU A 169 11.59 16.05 -24.28
C LEU A 169 12.53 17.25 -24.33
N LEU A 170 13.45 17.28 -25.31
CA LEU A 170 14.39 18.39 -25.49
C LEU A 170 13.66 19.68 -25.85
N ALA A 171 12.61 19.60 -26.67
CA ALA A 171 11.78 20.75 -27.02
C ALA A 171 11.04 21.32 -25.80
N GLN A 172 10.46 20.48 -24.95
CA GLN A 172 9.84 20.92 -23.70
C GLN A 172 10.86 21.53 -22.74
N ALA A 173 12.02 20.89 -22.58
CA ALA A 173 13.06 21.38 -21.67
C ALA A 173 13.53 22.81 -22.03
N ARG A 174 13.66 23.12 -23.31
CA ARG A 174 14.09 24.46 -23.78
C ARG A 174 13.09 25.58 -23.46
N ARG A 175 11.81 25.25 -23.33
CA ARG A 175 10.73 26.21 -23.06
C ARG A 175 10.14 26.08 -21.66
N SER A 176 10.78 25.27 -20.81
CA SER A 176 10.26 24.94 -19.49
C SER A 176 10.22 26.17 -18.59
N VAL A 177 9.11 26.34 -17.87
CA VAL A 177 8.94 27.37 -16.84
C VAL A 177 9.20 26.87 -15.41
N GLY A 178 9.70 25.63 -15.27
CA GLY A 178 10.00 25.03 -13.98
C GLY A 178 10.96 25.85 -13.10
N ASP A 179 10.67 25.90 -11.80
CA ASP A 179 11.44 26.65 -10.82
C ASP A 179 12.84 26.05 -10.61
N ILE A 180 13.84 26.93 -10.58
CA ILE A 180 15.27 26.61 -10.43
C ILE A 180 15.83 26.90 -9.04
N THR A 181 14.99 27.39 -8.12
CA THR A 181 15.40 27.71 -6.76
C THR A 181 15.86 26.47 -5.99
N ALA A 182 17.06 26.51 -5.39
CA ALA A 182 17.65 25.38 -4.64
C ALA A 182 17.65 24.06 -5.46
N LEU A 183 18.00 24.15 -6.75
CA LEU A 183 17.91 23.03 -7.68
C LEU A 183 18.78 21.83 -7.27
N THR A 184 19.95 22.08 -6.67
CA THR A 184 20.86 21.04 -6.21
C THR A 184 20.22 20.20 -5.11
N GLU A 185 19.66 20.85 -4.09
CA GLU A 185 18.97 20.22 -2.96
C GLU A 185 17.70 19.52 -3.45
N ALA A 186 16.96 20.15 -4.36
CA ALA A 186 15.77 19.57 -4.97
C ALA A 186 16.09 18.28 -5.74
N LYS A 187 17.20 18.24 -6.49
CA LYS A 187 17.66 17.03 -7.19
C LYS A 187 18.06 15.93 -6.20
N GLN A 188 18.76 16.27 -5.12
CA GLN A 188 19.09 15.29 -4.07
C GLN A 188 17.84 14.70 -3.43
N ASP A 189 16.81 15.52 -3.17
CA ASP A 189 15.52 15.02 -2.69
C ASP A 189 14.86 14.10 -3.70
N PHE A 190 14.86 14.50 -4.97
CA PHE A 190 14.28 13.69 -6.04
C PHE A 190 14.92 12.32 -6.18
N VAL A 191 16.26 12.23 -6.08
CA VAL A 191 16.98 10.95 -6.09
C VAL A 191 16.51 10.05 -4.94
N ARG A 192 16.31 10.60 -3.73
CA ARG A 192 15.76 9.84 -2.59
C ARG A 192 14.34 9.36 -2.88
N LEU A 193 13.49 10.21 -3.47
CA LEU A 193 12.11 9.86 -3.81
C LEU A 193 12.04 8.72 -4.84
N ILE A 194 12.82 8.81 -5.91
CA ILE A 194 12.86 7.79 -6.97
C ILE A 194 13.41 6.47 -6.41
N THR A 195 14.50 6.52 -5.64
CA THR A 195 15.08 5.33 -5.00
C THR A 195 14.07 4.61 -4.12
N GLU A 196 13.36 5.37 -3.27
CA GLU A 196 12.36 4.79 -2.37
C GLU A 196 11.14 4.25 -3.13
N PHE A 197 10.75 4.91 -4.23
CA PHE A 197 9.64 4.45 -5.06
C PHE A 197 9.95 3.10 -5.69
N GLU A 198 11.14 2.94 -6.28
CA GLU A 198 11.56 1.66 -6.85
C GLU A 198 11.63 0.56 -5.78
N ARG A 199 12.19 0.86 -4.61
CA ARG A 199 12.24 -0.09 -3.49
C ARG A 199 10.85 -0.58 -3.08
N ILE A 200 9.86 0.33 -3.01
CA ILE A 200 8.48 -0.03 -2.69
C ILE A 200 7.85 -0.88 -3.80
N MET A 201 8.10 -0.54 -5.06
CA MET A 201 7.59 -1.31 -6.20
C MET A 201 8.15 -2.74 -6.23
N ASP A 202 9.45 -2.92 -5.94
CA ASP A 202 10.07 -4.24 -5.84
C ASP A 202 9.48 -5.07 -4.71
N MET A 203 9.26 -4.46 -3.55
CA MET A 203 8.62 -5.13 -2.40
C MET A 203 7.17 -5.51 -2.70
N LEU A 204 6.40 -4.65 -3.38
CA LEU A 204 5.04 -4.97 -3.81
C LEU A 204 5.04 -6.15 -4.79
N ALA A 205 5.99 -6.19 -5.74
CA ALA A 205 6.14 -7.30 -6.66
C ALA A 205 6.50 -8.61 -5.93
N ASP A 206 7.32 -8.55 -4.88
CA ASP A 206 7.64 -9.71 -4.05
C ASP A 206 6.42 -10.21 -3.27
N ILE A 207 5.67 -9.31 -2.62
CA ILE A 207 4.42 -9.66 -1.93
C ILE A 207 3.43 -10.32 -2.90
N GLU A 208 3.32 -9.82 -4.13
CA GLU A 208 2.47 -10.44 -5.15
C GLU A 208 2.92 -11.86 -5.55
N LYS A 209 4.22 -12.12 -5.60
CA LYS A 209 4.74 -13.49 -5.79
C LYS A 209 4.36 -14.39 -4.62
N GLN A 210 4.53 -13.92 -3.39
CA GLN A 210 4.17 -14.67 -2.18
C GLN A 210 2.66 -14.98 -2.15
N LEU A 211 1.81 -14.02 -2.50
CA LEU A 211 0.36 -14.19 -2.59
C LEU A 211 -0.02 -15.28 -3.60
N ARG A 212 0.56 -15.28 -4.81
CA ARG A 212 0.31 -16.32 -5.83
C ARG A 212 0.66 -17.72 -5.33
N VAL A 213 1.76 -17.85 -4.59
CA VAL A 213 2.15 -19.12 -3.97
C VAL A 213 1.05 -19.57 -3.00
N VAL A 214 0.67 -18.74 -2.03
CA VAL A 214 -0.35 -19.11 -1.02
C VAL A 214 -1.71 -19.45 -1.65
N CYS A 215 -2.14 -18.72 -2.69
CA CYS A 215 -3.37 -19.03 -3.41
C CYS A 215 -3.33 -20.38 -4.13
N THR A 216 -2.16 -20.78 -4.65
CA THR A 216 -1.97 -22.11 -5.27
C THR A 216 -2.16 -23.22 -4.22
N TRP A 217 -1.58 -23.06 -3.04
CA TRP A 217 -1.76 -24.01 -1.92
C TRP A 217 -3.23 -24.12 -1.49
N ALA A 218 -3.95 -23.00 -1.44
CA ALA A 218 -5.38 -22.96 -1.11
C ALA A 218 -6.22 -23.75 -2.14
N SER A 219 -5.88 -23.61 -3.43
CA SER A 219 -6.59 -24.27 -4.52
C SER A 219 -6.37 -25.79 -4.55
N VAL A 220 -5.15 -26.24 -4.22
CA VAL A 220 -4.81 -27.67 -4.13
C VAL A 220 -5.47 -28.32 -2.92
N THR A 221 -5.46 -27.66 -1.77
CA THR A 221 -6.11 -28.17 -0.54
C THR A 221 -7.64 -28.19 -0.62
N ALA A 222 -8.25 -27.33 -1.44
CA ALA A 222 -9.68 -27.38 -1.73
C ALA A 222 -10.05 -28.61 -2.60
N LYS A 223 -9.23 -28.95 -3.59
CA LYS A 223 -9.45 -30.11 -4.48
C LYS A 223 -9.18 -31.46 -3.82
N SER A 224 -8.35 -31.53 -2.79
CA SER A 224 -8.10 -32.78 -2.05
C SER A 224 -9.17 -33.11 -1.00
N ARG A 225 -10.17 -32.23 -0.83
CA ARG A 225 -11.29 -32.39 0.11
C ARG A 225 -12.65 -32.60 -0.59
N SER A 226 -12.64 -32.64 -1.93
CA SER A 226 -13.78 -33.03 -2.79
C SER A 226 -13.54 -34.41 -3.35
#